data_AF-A0AB35IPQ6-F1
#
_entry.id   AF-A0AB35IPQ6-F1
#
_cell.length_a   1.000
_cell.length_b   1.000
_cell.length_c   1.000
_cell.angle_alpha   90.00
_cell.angle_beta   90.00
_cell.angle_gamma   90.00
#
_symmetry.space_group_name_H-M   'P 1'
#
loop_
_entity.id
_entity.type
_entity.pdbx_description
1 polymer ?
#
loop_
_entity_poly.entity_id
_entity_poly.type
_entity_poly.pdbx_seq_one_letter_code
_entity_poly.pdbx_strand_id
1 'polypeptide(L)'
;MKKILKILVIVIFVTSLLGCQDKYHETYTLRYYIEGCANCEFFTKKGIPLIEKEFGKHMKIVKYNMDDATSFDKVKKAYDHDLEQLQDFDYDQYGVGPFLVLENHYAQLGVYDIEKFLNNLIRAVSGEKLMAPEKIEKYYYFKDN
;
A
#
# COMPACT_ATOMS: atom_id res chain seq x y z
N MET A 1 -8.53 2.98 -53.20
CA MET A 1 -9.03 3.66 -51.97
C MET A 1 -9.34 2.71 -50.80
N LYS A 2 -9.83 1.47 -51.01
CA LYS A 2 -10.16 0.54 -49.90
C LYS A 2 -8.97 0.02 -49.06
N LYS A 3 -7.75 -0.03 -49.61
CA LYS A 3 -6.55 -0.54 -48.88
C LYS A 3 -5.96 0.49 -47.90
N ILE A 4 -5.97 1.77 -48.27
CA ILE A 4 -5.44 2.87 -47.43
C ILE A 4 -6.37 3.12 -46.23
N LEU A 5 -7.69 3.02 -46.42
CA LEU A 5 -8.67 3.13 -45.35
C LEU A 5 -8.51 2.04 -44.28
N LYS A 6 -8.15 0.80 -44.68
CA LYS A 6 -7.90 -0.31 -43.74
C LYS A 6 -6.65 -0.10 -42.89
N ILE A 7 -5.60 0.49 -43.45
CA ILE A 7 -4.34 0.76 -42.72
C ILE A 7 -4.57 1.87 -41.67
N LEU A 8 -5.34 2.90 -42.01
CA LEU A 8 -5.65 3.99 -41.09
C LEU A 8 -6.44 3.51 -39.86
N VAL A 9 -7.39 2.59 -40.05
CA VAL A 9 -8.19 2.00 -38.96
C VAL A 9 -7.34 1.11 -38.04
N ILE A 10 -6.35 0.41 -38.57
CA ILE A 10 -5.43 -0.42 -37.77
C ILE A 10 -4.50 0.45 -36.94
N VAL A 11 -3.98 1.56 -37.48
CA VAL A 11 -3.10 2.49 -36.75
C VAL A 11 -3.84 3.19 -35.61
N ILE A 12 -5.12 3.55 -35.81
CA ILE A 12 -5.97 4.16 -34.77
C ILE A 12 -6.30 3.15 -33.65
N PHE A 13 -6.44 1.86 -33.97
CA PHE A 13 -6.70 0.81 -32.97
C PHE A 13 -5.45 0.52 -32.11
N VAL A 14 -4.25 0.65 -32.69
CA VAL A 14 -2.97 0.48 -31.98
C VAL A 14 -2.67 1.66 -31.05
N THR A 15 -3.09 2.88 -31.39
CA THR A 15 -2.92 4.05 -30.50
C THR A 15 -3.95 4.10 -29.36
N SER A 16 -5.14 3.51 -29.54
CA SER A 16 -6.10 3.34 -28.43
C SER A 16 -5.69 2.30 -27.38
N LEU A 17 -4.74 1.40 -27.69
CA LEU A 17 -4.15 0.46 -26.73
C LEU A 17 -3.04 1.10 -25.87
N LEU A 18 -2.57 2.29 -26.24
CA LEU A 18 -1.57 3.06 -25.49
C LEU A 18 -2.21 4.14 -24.59
N GLY A 19 -3.54 4.19 -24.54
CA GLY A 19 -4.30 5.09 -23.67
C GLY A 19 -4.44 4.58 -22.24
N CYS A 20 -3.35 4.18 -21.57
CA CYS A 20 -3.31 4.21 -20.12
C CYS A 20 -2.74 5.57 -19.73
N GLN A 21 -3.61 6.50 -19.29
CA GLN A 21 -3.15 7.58 -18.41
C GLN A 21 -2.46 6.89 -17.23
N ASP A 22 -1.17 7.14 -17.04
CA ASP A 22 -0.45 6.71 -15.83
C ASP A 22 -1.14 7.38 -14.63
N LYS A 23 -2.06 6.64 -13.98
CA LYS A 23 -2.85 7.09 -12.82
C LYS A 23 -1.95 7.56 -11.66
N TYR A 24 -0.73 7.06 -11.62
CA TYR A 24 0.27 7.34 -10.60
C TYR A 24 1.53 7.88 -11.25
N HIS A 25 2.08 8.98 -10.72
CA HIS A 25 3.24 9.65 -11.32
C HIS A 25 4.58 9.21 -10.72
N GLU A 26 4.56 8.57 -9.55
CA GLU A 26 5.74 8.15 -8.81
C GLU A 26 5.61 6.69 -8.33
N THR A 27 6.66 6.21 -7.66
CA THR A 27 6.67 4.90 -7.00
C THR A 27 6.60 5.10 -5.49
N TYR A 28 5.51 4.61 -4.90
CA TYR A 28 5.29 4.65 -3.45
C TYR A 28 5.89 3.41 -2.78
N THR A 29 6.25 3.54 -1.51
CA THR A 29 6.73 2.40 -0.70
C THR A 29 5.72 2.09 0.40
N LEU A 30 5.19 0.86 0.38
CA LEU A 30 4.36 0.31 1.43
C LEU A 30 5.18 -0.72 2.22
N ARG A 31 5.53 -0.39 3.46
CA ARG A 31 6.13 -1.35 4.39
C ARG A 31 5.04 -2.11 5.11
N TYR A 32 5.15 -3.43 5.13
CA TYR A 32 4.19 -4.34 5.73
C TYR A 32 4.90 -5.20 6.78
N TYR A 33 4.62 -4.92 8.06
CA TYR A 33 5.11 -5.68 9.19
C TYR A 33 4.12 -6.80 9.53
N ILE A 34 4.62 -8.03 9.40
CA ILE A 34 3.87 -9.28 9.51
C ILE A 34 4.25 -9.93 10.83
N GLU A 35 3.30 -10.09 11.72
CA GLU A 35 3.37 -10.94 12.91
C GLU A 35 2.38 -12.09 12.69
N GLY A 36 2.65 -13.30 13.20
CA GLY A 36 1.88 -14.53 12.98
C GLY A 36 0.41 -14.47 13.40
N CYS A 37 -0.40 -13.75 12.62
CA CYS A 37 -1.77 -13.37 12.95
C CYS A 37 -2.73 -13.75 11.81
N ALA A 38 -3.94 -14.22 12.14
CA ALA A 38 -4.93 -14.65 11.13
C ALA A 38 -5.31 -13.52 10.16
N ASN A 39 -5.37 -12.29 10.66
CA ASN A 39 -5.62 -11.11 9.83
C ASN A 39 -4.45 -10.82 8.87
N CYS A 40 -3.22 -11.05 9.32
CA CYS A 40 -1.99 -10.89 8.54
C CYS A 40 -1.95 -11.91 7.40
N GLU A 41 -2.32 -13.16 7.68
CA GLU A 41 -2.41 -14.20 6.65
C GLU A 41 -3.49 -13.87 5.60
N PHE A 42 -4.68 -13.45 6.06
CA PHE A 42 -5.77 -13.03 5.18
C PHE A 42 -5.35 -11.86 4.28
N PHE A 43 -4.78 -10.81 4.88
CA PHE A 43 -4.30 -9.64 4.16
C PHE A 43 -3.18 -10.00 3.16
N THR A 44 -2.25 -10.87 3.55
CA THR A 44 -1.18 -11.33 2.64
C THR A 44 -1.75 -12.05 1.42
N LYS A 45 -2.78 -12.89 1.62
CA LYS A 45 -3.39 -13.69 0.54
C LYS A 45 -4.35 -12.90 -0.35
N LYS A 46 -4.99 -11.85 0.18
CA LYS A 46 -6.08 -11.14 -0.52
C LYS A 46 -5.80 -9.66 -0.75
N GLY A 47 -5.18 -8.97 0.19
CA GLY A 47 -4.85 -7.54 0.11
C GLY A 47 -3.67 -7.25 -0.79
N ILE A 48 -2.56 -7.96 -0.60
CA ILE A 48 -1.35 -7.75 -1.43
C ILE A 48 -1.63 -7.89 -2.94
N PRO A 49 -2.33 -8.94 -3.42
CA PRO A 49 -2.65 -9.04 -4.85
C PRO A 49 -3.52 -7.90 -5.39
N LEU A 50 -4.39 -7.31 -4.56
CA LEU A 50 -5.22 -6.18 -4.98
C LEU A 50 -4.40 -4.90 -5.12
N ILE A 51 -3.44 -4.68 -4.23
CA ILE A 51 -2.50 -3.55 -4.31
C ILE A 51 -1.61 -3.69 -5.55
N GLU A 52 -1.06 -4.89 -5.78
CA GLU A 52 -0.24 -5.19 -6.96
C GLU A 52 -1.03 -4.99 -8.26
N LYS A 53 -2.31 -5.37 -8.29
CA LYS A 53 -3.20 -5.15 -9.43
C LYS A 53 -3.49 -3.67 -9.68
N GLU A 54 -3.72 -2.90 -8.62
CA GLU A 54 -4.11 -1.49 -8.70
C GLU A 54 -2.92 -0.59 -9.04
N PHE A 55 -1.80 -0.74 -8.33
CA PHE A 55 -0.64 0.14 -8.46
C PHE A 55 0.42 -0.39 -9.42
N GLY A 56 0.49 -1.71 -9.64
CA GLY A 56 1.54 -2.33 -10.46
C GLY A 56 2.94 -1.88 -10.06
N LYS A 57 3.70 -1.35 -11.02
CA LYS A 57 5.06 -0.81 -10.80
C LYS A 57 5.12 0.43 -9.89
N HIS A 58 3.99 1.07 -9.61
CA HIS A 58 3.91 2.29 -8.80
C HIS A 58 3.85 2.02 -7.30
N MET A 59 3.78 0.76 -6.86
CA MET A 59 3.88 0.39 -5.45
C MET A 59 5.00 -0.62 -5.24
N LYS A 60 5.99 -0.24 -4.44
CA LYS A 60 6.99 -1.16 -3.88
C LYS A 60 6.50 -1.64 -2.52
N ILE A 61 6.18 -2.93 -2.43
CA ILE A 61 5.79 -3.55 -1.16
C ILE A 61 7.02 -4.18 -0.50
N VAL A 62 7.38 -3.72 0.68
CA VAL A 62 8.46 -4.27 1.50
C VAL A 62 7.85 -5.04 2.65
N LYS A 63 8.05 -6.36 2.69
CA LYS A 63 7.52 -7.23 3.74
C LYS A 63 8.58 -7.48 4.80
N TYR A 64 8.23 -7.26 6.06
CA TYR A 64 9.05 -7.60 7.21
C TYR A 64 8.35 -8.68 8.02
N ASN A 65 8.99 -9.83 8.19
CA ASN A 65 8.50 -10.87 9.08
C ASN A 65 9.02 -10.60 10.49
N MET A 66 8.13 -10.19 11.39
CA MET A 66 8.47 -9.92 12.80
C MET A 66 8.75 -11.20 13.59
N ASP A 67 8.29 -12.35 13.10
CA ASP A 67 8.56 -13.66 13.71
C ASP A 67 9.90 -14.27 13.25
N ASP A 68 10.60 -13.64 12.30
CA ASP A 68 11.88 -14.15 11.80
C ASP A 68 13.03 -13.85 12.78
N ALA A 69 13.32 -14.83 13.62
CA ALA A 69 14.42 -14.77 14.58
C ALA A 69 15.79 -14.51 13.95
N THR A 70 15.99 -14.81 12.66
CA THR A 70 17.29 -14.61 11.99
C THR A 70 17.52 -13.17 11.53
N SER A 71 16.46 -12.38 11.41
CA SER A 71 16.53 -10.97 11.00
C SER A 71 15.92 -10.01 12.03
N PHE A 72 15.64 -10.50 13.25
CA PHE A 72 14.98 -9.78 14.33
C PHE A 72 15.53 -8.37 14.54
N ASP A 73 16.84 -8.20 14.76
CA ASP A 73 17.43 -6.87 15.01
C ASP A 73 17.21 -5.89 13.86
N LYS A 74 17.27 -6.39 12.61
CA LYS A 74 17.06 -5.57 11.42
C LYS A 74 15.59 -5.17 11.28
N VAL A 75 14.67 -6.11 11.49
CA VAL A 75 13.24 -5.88 11.42
C VAL A 75 12.80 -4.92 12.52
N LYS A 76 13.25 -5.18 13.76
CA LYS A 76 12.97 -4.33 14.92
C LYS A 76 13.47 -2.90 14.68
N LYS A 77 14.71 -2.74 14.21
CA LYS A 77 15.26 -1.41 13.91
C LYS A 77 14.45 -0.66 12.85
N ALA A 78 13.98 -1.35 11.81
CA ALA A 78 13.13 -0.73 10.80
C ALA A 78 11.76 -0.33 11.36
N TYR A 79 11.16 -1.20 12.17
CA TYR A 79 9.88 -0.96 12.83
C TYR A 79 9.97 0.22 13.81
N ASP A 80 10.94 0.21 14.73
CA ASP A 80 11.19 1.30 15.69
C ASP A 80 11.39 2.64 14.95
N HIS A 81 12.18 2.63 13.88
CA HIS A 81 12.43 3.83 13.07
C HIS A 81 11.14 4.39 12.44
N ASP A 82 10.24 3.53 11.95
CA ASP A 82 8.93 4.00 11.45
C ASP A 82 8.08 4.56 12.59
N LEU A 83 8.01 3.87 13.74
CA LEU A 83 7.21 4.31 14.90
C LEU A 83 7.68 5.66 15.45
N GLU A 84 8.99 5.90 15.53
CA GLU A 84 9.58 7.15 16.02
C GLU A 84 9.18 8.37 15.17
N GLN A 85 8.80 8.17 13.91
CA GLN A 85 8.35 9.23 13.02
C GLN A 85 6.84 9.50 13.10
N LEU A 86 6.06 8.64 13.78
CA LEU A 86 4.61 8.79 13.88
C LEU A 86 4.21 9.67 15.07
N GLN A 87 3.15 10.45 14.87
CA GLN A 87 2.48 11.21 15.93
C GLN A 87 1.67 10.26 16.81
N ASP A 88 1.79 10.43 18.12
CA ASP A 88 0.94 9.78 19.13
C ASP A 88 0.75 8.27 18.94
N PHE A 89 1.81 7.55 18.55
CA PHE A 89 1.74 6.10 18.44
C PHE A 89 1.43 5.47 19.80
N ASP A 90 0.41 4.62 19.83
CA ASP A 90 0.00 3.88 21.02
C ASP A 90 0.93 2.69 21.23
N TYR A 91 1.93 2.86 22.10
CA TYR A 91 2.94 1.82 22.37
C TYR A 91 2.37 0.57 23.05
N ASP A 92 1.15 0.60 23.58
CA ASP A 92 0.46 -0.62 24.02
C ASP A 92 0.09 -1.53 22.83
N GLN A 93 0.18 -1.01 21.59
CA GLN A 93 -0.01 -1.75 20.34
C GLN A 93 1.31 -2.13 19.66
N TYR A 94 2.46 -1.93 20.33
CA TYR A 94 3.76 -2.29 19.75
C TYR A 94 3.80 -3.78 19.38
N GLY A 95 4.18 -4.07 18.14
CA GLY A 95 4.30 -5.42 17.61
C GLY A 95 3.01 -5.99 17.02
N VAL A 96 1.85 -5.39 17.31
CA VAL A 96 0.55 -5.90 16.83
C VAL A 96 0.43 -5.76 15.32
N GLY A 97 0.03 -6.85 14.65
CA GLY A 97 -0.14 -6.90 13.20
C GLY A 97 -1.59 -7.05 12.69
N PRO A 98 -1.84 -6.82 11.39
CA PRO A 98 -0.90 -6.27 10.43
C PRO A 98 -0.67 -4.77 10.66
N PHE A 99 0.59 -4.33 10.58
CA PHE A 99 0.93 -2.91 10.62
C PHE A 99 1.54 -2.49 9.28
N LEU A 100 0.94 -1.47 8.66
CA LEU A 100 1.23 -1.04 7.30
C LEU A 100 1.64 0.42 7.31
N VAL A 101 2.78 0.74 6.72
CA VAL A 101 3.30 2.11 6.63
C VAL A 101 3.41 2.50 5.17
N LEU A 102 2.54 3.41 4.72
CA LEU A 102 2.69 4.07 3.43
C LEU A 102 3.60 5.28 3.65
N GLU A 103 4.85 5.16 3.20
CA GLU A 103 5.91 6.13 3.47
C GLU A 103 5.49 7.56 3.12
N ASN A 104 5.73 8.52 4.02
CA ASN A 104 5.39 9.93 3.90
C ASN A 104 3.88 10.25 3.78
N HIS A 105 2.99 9.28 3.97
CA HIS A 105 1.55 9.48 3.90
C HIS A 105 0.86 9.16 5.23
N TYR A 106 0.82 7.89 5.63
CA TYR A 106 0.20 7.44 6.87
C TYR A 106 0.63 6.01 7.22
N ALA A 107 0.37 5.60 8.46
CA ALA A 107 0.43 4.22 8.88
C ALA A 107 -0.94 3.73 9.36
N GLN A 108 -1.20 2.43 9.20
CA GLN A 108 -2.43 1.78 9.61
C GLN A 108 -2.13 0.48 10.35
N LEU A 109 -2.68 0.39 11.55
CA LEU A 109 -2.77 -0.84 12.33
C LEU A 109 -4.10 -1.51 12.05
N GLY A 110 -4.06 -2.81 11.74
CA GLY A 110 -5.25 -3.61 11.45
C GLY A 110 -5.84 -3.32 10.08
N VAL A 111 -6.38 -4.36 9.45
CA VAL A 111 -7.18 -4.24 8.22
C VAL A 111 -8.47 -5.00 8.44
N TYR A 112 -9.61 -4.32 8.42
CA TYR A 112 -10.90 -4.98 8.55
C TYR A 112 -11.54 -5.24 7.18
N ASP A 113 -11.50 -4.24 6.31
CA ASP A 113 -11.99 -4.32 4.93
C ASP A 113 -10.85 -4.01 3.96
N ILE A 114 -10.54 -4.98 3.08
CA ILE A 114 -9.44 -4.88 2.13
C ILE A 114 -9.73 -3.87 1.01
N GLU A 115 -10.98 -3.77 0.56
CA GLU A 115 -11.35 -2.79 -0.48
C GLU A 115 -11.27 -1.38 0.09
N LYS A 116 -11.72 -1.19 1.33
CA LYS A 116 -11.53 0.08 2.04
C LYS A 116 -10.06 0.42 2.24
N PHE A 117 -9.24 -0.56 2.63
CA PHE A 117 -7.80 -0.38 2.75
C PHE A 117 -7.17 0.07 1.43
N LEU A 118 -7.51 -0.59 0.32
CA LEU A 118 -7.05 -0.21 -1.02
C LEU A 118 -7.48 1.21 -1.38
N ASN A 119 -8.73 1.56 -1.13
CA ASN A 119 -9.24 2.92 -1.37
C ASN A 119 -8.49 3.96 -0.53
N ASN A 120 -8.15 3.66 0.73
CA ASN A 120 -7.35 4.56 1.56
C ASN A 120 -5.94 4.75 1.00
N LEU A 121 -5.29 3.72 0.46
CA LEU A 121 -4.01 3.89 -0.25
C LEU A 121 -4.15 4.84 -1.43
N ILE A 122 -5.18 4.65 -2.27
CA ILE A 122 -5.44 5.50 -3.45
C ILE A 122 -5.67 6.95 -3.02
N ARG A 123 -6.49 7.16 -1.98
CA ARG A 123 -6.81 8.49 -1.46
C ARG A 123 -5.58 9.18 -0.88
N ALA A 124 -4.79 8.45 -0.08
CA ALA A 124 -3.55 8.96 0.49
C ALA A 124 -2.61 9.49 -0.60
N VAL A 125 -2.29 8.67 -1.61
CA VAL A 125 -1.39 9.08 -2.69
C VAL A 125 -1.95 10.18 -3.59
N SER A 126 -3.28 10.37 -3.58
CA SER A 126 -3.95 11.44 -4.31
C SER A 126 -4.11 12.72 -3.48
N GLY A 127 -3.57 12.76 -2.26
CA GLY A 127 -3.72 13.89 -1.32
C GLY A 127 -5.14 14.05 -0.76
N GLU A 128 -5.98 13.03 -0.88
CA GLU A 128 -7.32 13.02 -0.31
C GLU A 128 -7.31 12.54 1.15
N LYS A 129 -8.26 13.06 1.94
CA LYS A 129 -8.51 12.60 3.31
C LYS A 129 -8.77 11.09 3.32
N LEU A 130 -8.37 10.35 4.36
CA LEU A 130 -8.73 8.93 4.47
C LEU A 130 -10.22 8.72 4.81
N MET A 131 -10.73 7.51 4.58
CA MET A 131 -12.04 7.10 5.14
C MET A 131 -11.91 6.98 6.65
N ALA A 132 -13.00 6.89 7.40
CA ALA A 132 -12.91 6.72 8.85
C ALA A 132 -12.40 5.30 9.22
N PRO A 133 -11.59 5.15 10.28
CA PRO A 133 -11.20 3.84 10.78
C PRO A 133 -12.42 3.09 11.31
N GLU A 134 -12.39 1.76 11.18
CA GLU A 134 -13.46 0.89 11.67
C GLU A 134 -12.90 -0.25 12.52
N LYS A 135 -13.64 -0.60 13.58
CA LYS A 135 -13.39 -1.79 14.40
C LYS A 135 -11.97 -1.82 14.98
N ILE A 136 -11.09 -2.62 14.38
CA ILE A 136 -9.71 -2.86 14.83
C ILE A 136 -8.71 -1.87 14.22
N GLU A 137 -9.16 -1.03 13.30
CA GLU A 137 -8.28 -0.13 12.57
C GLU A 137 -7.90 1.09 13.40
N LYS A 138 -6.61 1.42 13.41
CA LYS A 138 -6.09 2.71 13.89
C LYS A 138 -5.21 3.31 12.82
N TYR A 139 -5.33 4.62 12.58
CA TYR A 139 -4.48 5.35 11.64
C TYR A 139 -3.54 6.26 12.43
N TYR A 140 -2.28 6.27 12.03
CA TYR A 140 -1.25 7.14 12.56
C TYR A 140 -0.69 7.99 11.43
N TYR A 141 -0.33 9.23 11.75
CA TYR A 141 0.22 10.18 10.79
C TYR A 141 1.66 10.51 11.16
N PHE A 142 2.46 10.87 10.16
CA PHE A 142 3.84 11.28 10.39
C PHE A 142 3.89 12.64 11.10
N LYS A 143 4.90 12.84 11.96
CA LYS A 143 5.16 14.14 12.60
C LYS A 143 5.35 15.20 11.52
N ASP A 144 4.73 16.37 11.72
CA ASP A 144 5.02 17.54 10.90
C ASP A 144 6.50 17.92 11.15
N ASN A 145 7.30 17.97 10.08
CA ASN A 145 8.70 18.39 10.14
C ASN A 145 8.83 19.92 10.11
#